data_AF-A0AAG5D2N1-F1
#
_entry.id   AF-A0AAG5D2N1-F1
#
_cell.length_a   1.000
_cell.length_b   1.000
_cell.length_c   1.000
_cell.angle_alpha   90.00
_cell.angle_beta   90.00
_cell.angle_gamma   90.00
#
_symmetry.space_group_name_H-M   'P 1'
#
loop_
_entity.id
_entity.type
_entity.pdbx_description
1 polymer ?
#
loop_
_entity_poly.entity_id
_entity_poly.type
_entity_poly.pdbx_seq_one_letter_code
_entity_poly.pdbx_strand_id
1 'polypeptide(L)'
;MQQFCCCFGSRTDKVSPGESFDHSKSPSPRSTESSNIFQTERHCTDILFIAIKAAFILILLVLIIYCMAFGDIYRIINGYDDCANVCGRDNSPDQSLPCKGADRTDEKYLLVEESGGTESALHRMCVTDCEEIEGFKPFLNRCIRKNNPAEDVATRTGLRNFFQEVSEDLEGCQREMLWLAATAFALSLLTLLLLRVLPGLIVWLV
;
A
#
# COMPACT_ATOMS: atom_id res chain seq x y z
N MET A 1 -16.30 -18.93 -3.52
CA MET A 1 -16.43 -18.63 -4.96
C MET A 1 -17.92 -18.58 -5.30
N GLN A 2 -18.56 -17.41 -5.18
CA GLN A 2 -19.86 -17.04 -5.77
C GLN A 2 -20.43 -15.83 -5.02
N GLN A 3 -19.96 -14.63 -5.36
CA GLN A 3 -20.74 -13.39 -5.23
C GLN A 3 -20.00 -12.20 -5.86
N PHE A 4 -19.77 -12.30 -7.16
CA PHE A 4 -19.70 -11.17 -8.11
C PHE A 4 -21.12 -10.55 -8.30
N CYS A 5 -21.91 -10.44 -7.22
CA CYS A 5 -23.36 -10.27 -7.29
C CYS A 5 -23.81 -8.82 -7.42
N CYS A 6 -23.68 -8.29 -8.62
CA CYS A 6 -24.65 -7.31 -9.11
C CYS A 6 -25.40 -7.79 -10.36
N CYS A 7 -25.07 -8.96 -10.93
CA CYS A 7 -25.66 -9.40 -12.20
C CYS A 7 -26.56 -10.66 -12.13
N PHE A 8 -26.82 -11.24 -10.94
CA PHE A 8 -27.67 -12.45 -10.79
C PHE A 8 -28.80 -12.31 -9.75
N GLY A 9 -29.28 -11.09 -9.50
CA GLY A 9 -30.44 -10.86 -8.64
C GLY A 9 -31.73 -10.82 -9.43
N SER A 10 -32.56 -11.87 -9.31
CA SER A 10 -33.97 -11.83 -9.71
C SER A 10 -34.66 -10.59 -9.15
N ARG A 11 -35.43 -9.92 -10.02
CA ARG A 11 -36.51 -8.95 -9.75
C ARG A 11 -36.85 -8.77 -8.26
N THR A 12 -36.76 -7.55 -7.74
CA THR A 12 -37.86 -6.85 -7.01
C THR A 12 -37.49 -5.49 -6.41
N ASP A 13 -36.63 -4.66 -7.02
CA ASP A 13 -36.46 -3.28 -6.54
C ASP A 13 -37.15 -2.27 -7.46
N LYS A 14 -38.46 -2.16 -7.28
CA LYS A 14 -39.31 -1.13 -7.89
C LYS A 14 -39.69 -0.15 -6.79
N VAL A 15 -38.93 0.93 -6.62
CA VAL A 15 -39.40 2.12 -5.89
C VAL A 15 -40.27 2.95 -6.84
N SER A 16 -41.59 2.89 -6.64
CA SER A 16 -42.56 3.75 -7.34
C SER A 16 -42.49 5.19 -6.79
N PRO A 17 -42.63 6.22 -7.65
CA PRO A 17 -42.77 7.59 -7.17
C PRO A 17 -44.19 7.80 -6.62
N GLY A 18 -44.25 8.34 -5.40
CA GLY A 18 -45.35 9.12 -4.81
C GLY A 18 -46.80 8.65 -5.00
N GLU A 19 -47.41 8.15 -3.94
CA GLU A 19 -48.88 8.16 -3.79
C GLU A 19 -49.39 9.60 -3.78
N SER A 20 -50.02 10.04 -4.87
CA SER A 20 -50.97 11.15 -4.84
C SER A 20 -52.38 10.58 -4.69
N PHE A 21 -52.99 10.90 -3.56
CA PHE A 21 -54.42 10.77 -3.26
C PHE A 21 -55.29 11.16 -4.46
N ASP A 22 -56.33 10.35 -4.77
CA ASP A 22 -57.69 10.87 -4.95
C ASP A 22 -58.77 9.77 -5.00
N HIS A 23 -59.90 10.08 -4.35
CA HIS A 23 -61.09 9.26 -4.18
C HIS A 23 -61.93 9.13 -5.48
N SER A 24 -62.42 7.92 -5.81
CA SER A 24 -63.87 7.58 -6.01
C SER A 24 -64.20 6.49 -7.07
N LYS A 25 -64.91 5.45 -6.60
CA LYS A 25 -66.07 4.69 -7.18
C LYS A 25 -65.89 3.64 -8.34
N SER A 26 -66.28 2.40 -8.03
CA SER A 26 -66.50 1.11 -8.79
C SER A 26 -67.28 1.13 -10.13
N PRO A 27 -67.52 -0.02 -10.85
CA PRO A 27 -66.75 -1.27 -11.08
C PRO A 27 -66.71 -1.78 -12.56
N SER A 28 -65.60 -2.45 -12.99
CA SER A 28 -65.38 -3.51 -14.03
C SER A 28 -66.13 -3.58 -15.40
N PRO A 29 -65.65 -4.31 -16.45
CA PRO A 29 -64.31 -4.84 -16.75
C PRO A 29 -63.83 -4.61 -18.22
N ARG A 30 -62.58 -5.04 -18.52
CA ARG A 30 -62.08 -5.49 -19.83
C ARG A 30 -61.50 -4.45 -20.82
N SER A 31 -60.19 -4.26 -20.74
CA SER A 31 -59.30 -4.26 -21.92
C SER A 31 -57.92 -4.74 -21.48
N THR A 32 -57.52 -5.87 -22.03
CA THR A 32 -56.20 -6.45 -21.88
C THR A 32 -55.22 -5.61 -22.71
N GLU A 33 -54.73 -4.52 -22.14
CA GLU A 33 -53.58 -3.80 -22.69
C GLU A 33 -52.69 -3.39 -21.51
N SER A 34 -52.05 -4.39 -20.91
CA SER A 34 -50.93 -4.13 -20.01
C SER A 34 -49.77 -3.60 -20.86
N SER A 35 -49.70 -2.29 -20.93
CA SER A 35 -48.57 -1.48 -21.37
C SER A 35 -47.23 -2.14 -20.98
N ASN A 36 -46.60 -2.82 -21.94
CA ASN A 36 -45.18 -3.17 -21.88
C ASN A 36 -44.33 -1.94 -22.23
N ILE A 37 -44.60 -0.81 -21.57
CA ILE A 37 -43.94 0.46 -21.85
C ILE A 37 -42.85 0.60 -20.78
N PHE A 38 -41.62 0.20 -21.15
CA PHE A 38 -40.36 0.25 -20.39
C PHE A 38 -40.13 -0.81 -19.29
N GLN A 39 -39.93 -2.07 -19.67
CA GLN A 39 -38.98 -2.95 -18.95
C GLN A 39 -37.75 -3.13 -19.83
N THR A 40 -36.85 -2.14 -19.84
CA THR A 40 -35.50 -2.34 -20.37
C THR A 40 -34.74 -3.18 -19.36
N GLU A 41 -34.26 -4.36 -19.75
CA GLU A 41 -33.38 -5.16 -18.91
C GLU A 41 -32.14 -4.32 -18.55
N ARG A 42 -31.92 -4.11 -17.25
CA ARG A 42 -30.78 -3.34 -16.78
C ARG A 42 -29.52 -4.16 -16.99
N HIS A 43 -28.75 -3.86 -18.02
CA HIS A 43 -27.43 -4.46 -18.21
C HIS A 43 -26.42 -3.85 -17.22
N CYS A 44 -25.66 -4.71 -16.54
CA CYS A 44 -24.55 -4.32 -15.66
C CYS A 44 -23.53 -3.47 -16.43
N THR A 45 -23.66 -2.16 -16.33
CA THR A 45 -22.75 -1.20 -16.97
C THR A 45 -21.68 -0.80 -15.94
N ASP A 46 -20.60 -1.59 -15.87
CA ASP A 46 -19.31 -1.21 -15.23
C ASP A 46 -18.20 -2.29 -15.39
N ILE A 47 -18.49 -3.39 -16.10
CA ILE A 47 -17.60 -4.57 -16.16
C ILE A 47 -16.22 -4.21 -16.74
N LEU A 48 -16.17 -3.32 -17.74
CA LEU A 48 -14.93 -2.87 -18.37
C LEU A 48 -14.02 -2.11 -17.39
N PHE A 49 -14.56 -1.15 -16.63
CA PHE A 49 -13.77 -0.37 -15.69
C PHE A 49 -13.31 -1.21 -14.48
N ILE A 50 -14.18 -2.10 -13.98
CA ILE A 50 -13.83 -3.06 -12.94
C ILE A 50 -12.69 -3.98 -13.43
N ALA A 51 -12.76 -4.48 -14.67
CA ALA A 51 -11.72 -5.32 -15.24
C ALA A 51 -10.37 -4.58 -15.36
N ILE A 52 -10.38 -3.33 -15.82
CA ILE A 52 -9.15 -2.49 -15.91
C ILE A 52 -8.55 -2.25 -14.52
N LYS A 53 -9.38 -1.93 -13.52
CA LYS A 53 -8.93 -1.74 -12.14
C LYS A 53 -8.37 -3.03 -11.53
N ALA A 54 -9.02 -4.17 -11.77
CA ALA A 54 -8.56 -5.47 -11.32
C ALA A 54 -7.20 -5.84 -11.96
N ALA A 55 -7.02 -5.58 -13.26
CA ALA A 55 -5.75 -5.79 -13.94
C ALA A 55 -4.62 -4.94 -13.35
N PHE A 56 -4.89 -3.66 -13.04
CA PHE A 56 -3.91 -2.79 -12.39
C PHE A 56 -3.49 -3.30 -11.00
N ILE A 57 -4.46 -3.73 -10.18
CA ILE A 57 -4.18 -4.33 -8.87
C ILE A 57 -3.34 -5.60 -9.00
N LEU A 58 -3.64 -6.46 -9.99
CA LEU A 58 -2.86 -7.67 -10.25
C LEU A 58 -1.40 -7.31 -10.58
N ILE A 59 -1.19 -6.36 -11.49
CA ILE A 59 0.17 -5.90 -11.86
C ILE A 59 0.92 -5.39 -10.62
N LEU A 60 0.27 -4.59 -9.76
CA LEU A 60 0.89 -4.12 -8.52
C LEU A 60 1.28 -5.27 -7.58
N LEU A 61 0.43 -6.29 -7.43
CA LEU A 61 0.77 -7.46 -6.62
C LEU A 61 1.97 -8.22 -7.17
N VAL A 62 2.07 -8.38 -8.49
CA VAL A 62 3.24 -9.00 -9.14
C VAL A 62 4.51 -8.19 -8.87
N LEU A 63 4.44 -6.86 -8.97
CA LEU A 63 5.58 -6.00 -8.67
C LEU A 63 6.01 -6.09 -7.21
N ILE A 64 5.06 -6.13 -6.26
CA ILE A 64 5.36 -6.32 -4.83
C ILE A 64 6.09 -7.65 -4.61
N ILE A 65 5.58 -8.74 -5.17
CA ILE A 65 6.21 -10.07 -5.03
C ILE A 65 7.61 -10.07 -5.66
N TYR A 66 7.77 -9.42 -6.81
CA TYR A 66 9.09 -9.26 -7.45
C TYR A 66 10.07 -8.52 -6.53
N CYS A 67 9.65 -7.38 -5.96
CA CYS A 67 10.47 -6.63 -5.00
C CYS A 67 10.81 -7.46 -3.74
N MET A 68 9.91 -8.32 -3.27
CA MET A 68 10.19 -9.21 -2.13
C MET A 68 11.16 -10.35 -2.49
N ALA A 69 11.08 -10.88 -3.72
CA ALA A 69 11.90 -12.01 -4.15
C ALA A 69 13.33 -11.59 -4.54
N PHE A 70 13.48 -10.44 -5.20
CA PHE A 70 14.76 -9.93 -5.69
C PHE A 70 15.35 -8.84 -4.79
N GLY A 71 14.56 -8.26 -3.89
CA GLY A 71 15.05 -7.35 -2.87
C GLY A 71 15.65 -8.10 -1.68
N ASP A 72 16.71 -7.54 -1.11
CA ASP A 72 17.29 -8.04 0.14
C ASP A 72 16.50 -7.49 1.34
N ILE A 73 15.31 -8.06 1.58
CA ILE A 73 14.40 -7.63 2.66
C ILE A 73 15.03 -7.80 4.06
N TYR A 74 16.01 -8.69 4.20
CA TYR A 74 16.69 -8.95 5.47
C TYR A 74 17.50 -7.74 5.95
N ARG A 75 17.92 -6.83 5.05
CA ARG A 75 18.54 -5.55 5.43
C ARG A 75 17.63 -4.68 6.28
N ILE A 76 16.32 -4.73 6.05
CA ILE A 76 15.32 -3.96 6.80
C ILE A 76 15.03 -4.66 8.13
N ILE A 77 14.82 -5.97 8.09
CA ILE A 77 14.40 -6.78 9.24
C ILE A 77 15.54 -6.94 10.26
N ASN A 78 16.73 -7.35 9.80
CA ASN A 78 17.88 -7.63 10.67
C ASN A 78 18.81 -6.42 10.83
N GLY A 79 18.84 -5.53 9.84
CA GLY A 79 19.83 -4.47 9.78
C GLY A 79 21.13 -4.91 9.12
N TYR A 80 22.04 -3.95 8.91
CA TYR A 80 23.33 -4.17 8.28
C TYR A 80 24.42 -3.35 8.97
N ASP A 81 25.66 -3.86 8.97
CA ASP A 81 26.85 -3.19 9.51
C ASP A 81 27.42 -2.15 8.54
N ASP A 82 28.44 -1.40 8.94
CA ASP A 82 29.08 -0.38 8.07
C ASP A 82 29.74 -0.96 6.80
N CYS A 83 29.92 -2.28 6.75
CA CYS A 83 30.41 -3.01 5.60
C CYS A 83 29.29 -3.59 4.74
N ALA A 84 28.04 -3.15 4.96
CA ALA A 84 26.84 -3.59 4.28
C ALA A 84 26.60 -5.11 4.36
N ASN A 85 27.10 -5.76 5.41
CA ASN A 85 26.79 -7.15 5.76
C ASN A 85 25.49 -7.17 6.59
N VAL A 86 24.56 -8.06 6.23
CA VAL A 86 23.31 -8.27 6.94
C VAL A 86 23.57 -9.10 8.20
N CYS A 87 23.09 -8.65 9.35
CA CYS A 87 23.25 -9.36 10.61
C CYS A 87 22.45 -10.68 10.63
N GLY A 88 22.98 -11.71 11.29
CA GLY A 88 22.36 -13.03 11.42
C GLY A 88 22.33 -13.84 10.12
N ARG A 89 23.21 -13.53 9.15
CA ARG A 89 23.24 -14.15 7.81
C ARG A 89 24.68 -14.32 7.32
N ASP A 90 24.87 -15.33 6.48
CA ASP A 90 26.06 -15.44 5.64
C ASP A 90 25.95 -14.47 4.46
N ASN A 91 26.93 -13.60 4.28
CA ASN A 91 26.92 -12.54 3.29
C ASN A 91 27.81 -12.90 2.10
N SER A 92 27.33 -12.63 0.89
CA SER A 92 28.16 -12.81 -0.30
C SER A 92 29.15 -11.65 -0.46
N PRO A 93 30.40 -11.94 -0.90
CA PRO A 93 31.39 -10.90 -1.15
C PRO A 93 31.00 -10.04 -2.36
N ASP A 94 31.43 -8.78 -2.33
CA ASP A 94 31.15 -7.79 -3.36
C ASP A 94 32.46 -7.10 -3.78
N GLN A 95 32.71 -7.02 -5.09
CA GLN A 95 33.92 -6.38 -5.62
C GLN A 95 33.95 -4.86 -5.37
N SER A 96 32.78 -4.24 -5.17
CA SER A 96 32.67 -2.80 -4.94
C SER A 96 33.02 -2.37 -3.52
N LEU A 97 32.91 -3.28 -2.54
CA LEU A 97 33.14 -2.99 -1.13
C LEU A 97 34.00 -4.09 -0.47
N PRO A 98 35.31 -3.86 -0.26
CA PRO A 98 36.25 -4.90 0.16
C PRO A 98 35.93 -5.60 1.49
N CYS A 99 35.20 -4.94 2.39
CA CYS A 99 34.85 -5.52 3.69
C CYS A 99 33.48 -6.23 3.71
N LYS A 100 32.79 -6.29 2.56
CA LYS A 100 31.52 -7.02 2.40
C LYS A 100 31.79 -8.51 2.12
N GLY A 101 30.93 -9.36 2.65
CA GLY A 101 31.02 -10.82 2.52
C GLY A 101 31.47 -11.53 3.80
N ALA A 102 31.34 -10.88 4.95
CA ALA A 102 31.62 -11.52 6.23
C ALA A 102 30.45 -12.42 6.65
N ASP A 103 30.75 -13.61 7.19
CA ASP A 103 29.75 -14.45 7.82
C ASP A 103 29.33 -13.83 9.15
N ARG A 104 28.06 -13.39 9.23
CA ARG A 104 27.44 -12.76 10.39
C ARG A 104 26.35 -13.65 10.99
N THR A 105 26.36 -14.96 10.71
CA THR A 105 25.30 -15.89 11.13
C THR A 105 25.09 -15.92 12.65
N ASP A 106 26.17 -15.81 13.43
CA ASP A 106 26.12 -15.81 14.89
C ASP A 106 25.78 -14.44 15.50
N GLU A 107 25.96 -13.36 14.74
CA GLU A 107 25.77 -11.97 15.18
C GLU A 107 24.41 -11.45 14.69
N LYS A 108 23.35 -11.75 15.44
CA LYS A 108 21.95 -11.54 15.00
C LYS A 108 21.40 -10.16 15.28
N TYR A 109 22.01 -9.41 16.20
CA TYR A 109 21.50 -8.11 16.62
C TYR A 109 22.31 -6.98 16.02
N LEU A 110 21.63 -5.92 15.57
CA LEU A 110 22.27 -4.69 15.16
C LEU A 110 22.45 -3.74 16.36
N LEU A 111 23.69 -3.33 16.61
CA LEU A 111 24.03 -2.22 17.47
C LEU A 111 24.31 -0.97 16.62
N VAL A 112 23.74 0.16 17.04
CA VAL A 112 23.97 1.46 16.43
C VAL A 112 24.51 2.39 17.50
N GLU A 113 25.77 2.80 17.35
CA GLU A 113 26.42 3.76 18.25
C GLU A 113 26.64 5.08 17.52
N GLU A 114 26.45 6.17 18.25
CA GLU A 114 26.78 7.51 17.77
C GLU A 114 28.29 7.73 17.98
N SER A 115 29.06 7.83 16.89
CA SER A 115 30.47 8.22 17.02
C SER A 115 30.51 9.69 17.39
N GLY A 116 31.17 10.02 18.51
CA GLY A 116 31.23 11.37 19.10
C GLY A 116 32.07 12.39 18.31
N GLY A 117 32.06 12.31 16.97
CA GLY A 117 32.68 13.26 16.07
C GLY A 117 31.73 14.39 15.66
N THR A 118 32.29 15.50 15.20
CA THR A 118 31.60 16.71 14.74
C THR A 118 30.74 16.53 13.49
N GLU A 119 30.72 15.33 12.91
CA GLU A 119 29.75 14.92 11.89
C GLU A 119 29.15 13.58 12.32
N SER A 120 27.84 13.42 12.12
CA SER A 120 26.99 12.30 12.57
C SER A 120 27.35 10.95 11.93
N ALA A 121 28.60 10.50 12.05
CA ALA A 121 29.04 9.18 11.62
C ALA A 121 28.54 8.16 12.65
N LEU A 122 27.43 7.50 12.35
CA LEU A 122 26.97 6.38 13.17
C LEU A 122 27.77 5.14 12.82
N HIS A 123 28.18 4.42 13.85
CA HIS A 123 28.86 3.15 13.72
C HIS A 123 27.82 2.02 13.86
N ARG A 124 27.67 1.22 12.81
CA ARG A 124 26.75 0.07 12.78
C ARG A 124 27.55 -1.22 12.85
N MET A 125 27.26 -2.05 13.85
CA MET A 125 27.92 -3.34 14.03
C MET A 125 26.92 -4.45 14.36
N CYS A 126 27.17 -5.64 13.84
CA CYS A 126 26.42 -6.84 14.23
C CYS A 126 27.04 -7.42 15.51
N VAL A 127 26.20 -7.82 16.46
CA VAL A 127 26.60 -8.40 17.75
C VAL A 127 25.81 -9.67 18.05
N THR A 128 26.42 -10.57 18.83
CA THR A 128 25.84 -11.86 19.27
C THR A 128 24.75 -11.67 20.32
N ASP A 129 25.01 -10.82 21.30
CA ASP A 129 24.08 -10.49 22.39
C ASP A 129 24.16 -8.99 22.73
N CYS A 130 22.99 -8.40 23.00
CA CYS A 130 22.91 -7.01 23.44
C CYS A 130 23.16 -6.86 24.95
N GLU A 131 23.02 -7.93 25.74
CA GLU A 131 23.17 -7.90 27.20
C GLU A 131 24.63 -7.86 27.65
N GLU A 132 25.57 -8.25 26.80
CA GLU A 132 27.02 -8.10 27.03
C GLU A 132 27.43 -6.63 27.10
N ILE A 133 26.64 -5.73 26.53
CA ILE A 133 26.93 -4.31 26.44
C ILE A 133 26.18 -3.57 27.56
N GLU A 134 26.93 -2.88 28.42
CA GLU A 134 26.36 -2.19 29.57
C GLU A 134 25.28 -1.17 29.15
N GLY A 135 24.08 -1.38 29.67
CA GLY A 135 22.96 -0.48 29.45
C GLY A 135 22.21 -0.68 28.14
N PHE A 136 22.43 -1.79 27.42
CA PHE A 136 21.58 -2.21 26.30
C PHE A 136 20.67 -3.38 26.66
N LYS A 137 19.58 -3.52 25.91
CA LYS A 137 18.65 -4.64 25.97
C LYS A 137 18.24 -5.04 24.54
N PRO A 138 18.01 -6.33 24.26
CA PRO A 138 17.54 -6.76 22.96
C PRO A 138 16.09 -6.31 22.74
N PHE A 139 15.78 -5.87 21.52
CA PHE A 139 14.43 -5.62 21.04
C PHE A 139 14.34 -5.98 19.55
N LEU A 140 13.62 -7.06 19.24
CA LEU A 140 13.66 -7.70 17.92
C LEU A 140 15.11 -8.04 17.54
N ASN A 141 15.58 -7.66 16.36
CA ASN A 141 16.96 -7.88 15.90
C ASN A 141 17.86 -6.66 16.13
N ARG A 142 17.56 -5.83 17.15
CA ARG A 142 18.29 -4.58 17.42
C ARG A 142 18.57 -4.40 18.91
N CYS A 143 19.70 -3.79 19.24
CA CYS A 143 20.06 -3.43 20.61
C CYS A 143 19.57 -2.02 20.95
N ILE A 144 18.87 -1.86 22.08
CA ILE A 144 18.31 -0.59 22.54
C ILE A 144 18.81 -0.24 23.94
N ARG A 145 19.18 1.02 24.19
CA ARG A 145 19.57 1.49 25.53
C ARG A 145 18.44 1.39 26.57
N LYS A 146 18.77 0.95 27.79
CA LYS A 146 17.90 0.75 28.95
C LYS A 146 17.53 2.05 29.69
N ASN A 147 18.44 3.02 29.76
CA ASN A 147 18.39 4.10 30.77
C ASN A 147 17.63 5.38 30.39
N ASN A 148 16.69 5.40 29.43
CA ASN A 148 15.81 6.58 29.20
C ASN A 148 14.65 6.26 28.21
N PRO A 149 13.59 5.53 28.60
CA PRO A 149 12.67 4.89 27.66
C PRO A 149 11.72 5.81 26.86
N ALA A 150 11.61 7.13 27.17
CA ALA A 150 10.51 7.97 26.68
C ALA A 150 10.91 9.09 25.69
N GLU A 151 12.15 9.58 25.71
CA GLU A 151 12.61 10.62 24.77
C GLU A 151 13.27 9.95 23.55
N ASP A 152 12.47 9.72 22.53
CA ASP A 152 12.88 9.46 21.14
C ASP A 152 13.41 8.07 20.78
N VAL A 153 12.46 7.13 20.69
CA VAL A 153 12.62 5.79 20.09
C VAL A 153 13.17 5.86 18.65
N ALA A 154 12.91 6.95 17.92
CA ALA A 154 13.33 7.10 16.52
C ALA A 154 14.84 7.35 16.40
N THR A 155 15.46 8.09 17.32
CA THR A 155 16.92 8.28 17.35
C THR A 155 17.64 6.97 17.70
N ARG A 156 17.04 6.16 18.58
CA ARG A 156 17.68 4.99 19.20
C ARG A 156 17.63 3.70 18.42
N THR A 157 16.65 3.56 17.54
CA THR A 157 16.52 2.40 16.66
C THR A 157 17.33 2.57 15.37
N GLY A 158 18.03 3.70 15.23
CA GLY A 158 18.65 4.15 13.98
C GLY A 158 17.63 4.64 12.95
N LEU A 159 16.35 4.75 13.33
CA LEU A 159 15.26 5.09 12.43
C LEU A 159 15.38 6.52 11.89
N ARG A 160 15.80 7.49 12.71
CA ARG A 160 16.05 8.87 12.25
C ARG A 160 17.10 8.92 11.15
N ASN A 161 18.17 8.14 11.30
CA ASN A 161 19.27 8.11 10.34
C ASN A 161 18.88 7.34 9.09
N PHE A 162 18.14 6.22 9.25
CA PHE A 162 17.48 5.56 8.13
C PHE A 162 16.54 6.53 7.40
N PHE A 163 15.73 7.30 8.11
CA PHE A 163 14.86 8.31 7.51
C PHE A 163 15.65 9.45 6.88
N GLN A 164 16.81 9.81 7.42
CA GLN A 164 17.67 10.84 6.85
C GLN A 164 18.31 10.37 5.55
N GLU A 165 18.87 9.17 5.54
CA GLU A 165 19.40 8.49 4.35
C GLU A 165 18.30 8.28 3.30
N VAL A 166 17.14 7.78 3.71
CA VAL A 166 15.96 7.67 2.85
C VAL A 166 15.48 9.04 2.38
N SER A 167 15.55 10.09 3.21
CA SER A 167 15.13 11.43 2.80
C SER A 167 16.09 12.04 1.78
N GLU A 168 17.37 11.74 1.88
CA GLU A 168 18.39 12.17 0.93
C GLU A 168 18.17 11.49 -0.43
N ASP A 169 17.88 10.18 -0.42
CA ASP A 169 17.49 9.42 -1.61
C ASP A 169 16.16 9.94 -2.22
N LEU A 170 15.17 10.23 -1.36
CA LEU A 170 13.88 10.77 -1.78
C LEU A 170 14.03 12.19 -2.36
N GLU A 171 14.92 13.02 -1.82
CA GLU A 171 15.19 14.36 -2.34
C GLU A 171 15.79 14.30 -3.74
N GLY A 172 16.67 13.32 -4.00
CA GLY A 172 17.19 13.04 -5.34
C GLY A 172 16.09 12.65 -6.34
N CYS A 173 15.10 11.87 -5.89
CA CYS A 173 14.01 11.36 -6.75
C CYS A 173 12.71 12.18 -6.68
N GLN A 174 12.70 13.31 -5.97
CA GLN A 174 11.48 14.05 -5.63
C GLN A 174 10.67 14.49 -6.87
N ARG A 175 11.36 14.82 -7.97
CA ARG A 175 10.71 15.25 -9.21
C ARG A 175 9.90 14.12 -9.84
N GLU A 176 10.45 12.91 -9.87
CA GLU A 176 9.77 11.74 -10.42
C GLU A 176 8.56 11.34 -9.55
N MET A 177 8.73 11.38 -8.22
CA MET A 177 7.62 11.14 -7.30
C MET A 177 6.48 12.14 -7.46
N LEU A 178 6.80 13.44 -7.63
CA LEU A 178 5.79 14.47 -7.86
C LEU A 178 5.05 14.26 -9.18
N TRP A 179 5.74 13.87 -10.26
CA TRP A 179 5.09 13.54 -11.53
C TRP A 179 4.16 12.33 -11.42
N LEU A 180 4.58 11.27 -10.74
CA LEU A 180 3.74 10.09 -10.48
C LEU A 180 2.52 10.44 -9.62
N ALA A 181 2.69 11.28 -8.59
CA ALA A 181 1.59 11.72 -7.74
C ALA A 181 0.60 12.61 -8.50
N ALA A 182 1.10 13.57 -9.29
CA ALA A 182 0.27 14.46 -10.09
C ALA A 182 -0.52 13.70 -11.16
N THR A 183 0.11 12.75 -11.84
CA THR A 183 -0.57 11.90 -12.84
C THR A 183 -1.63 11.00 -12.19
N ALA A 184 -1.34 10.38 -11.04
CA ALA A 184 -2.32 9.61 -10.29
C ALA A 184 -3.52 10.46 -9.84
N PHE A 185 -3.27 11.67 -9.35
CA PHE A 185 -4.31 12.62 -8.95
C PHE A 185 -5.18 13.04 -10.14
N ALA A 186 -4.56 13.39 -11.27
CA ALA A 186 -5.26 13.77 -12.50
C ALA A 186 -6.13 12.62 -13.04
N LEU A 187 -5.60 11.39 -13.07
CA LEU A 187 -6.37 10.21 -13.48
C LEU A 187 -7.53 9.92 -12.53
N SER A 188 -7.33 10.10 -11.22
CA SER A 188 -8.41 9.96 -10.23
C SER A 188 -9.54 10.97 -10.48
N LEU A 189 -9.20 12.26 -10.63
CA LEU A 189 -10.18 13.30 -10.97
C LEU A 189 -10.90 13.00 -12.30
N LEU A 190 -10.15 12.59 -13.32
CA LEU A 190 -10.71 12.21 -14.62
C LEU A 190 -11.74 11.08 -14.46
N THR A 191 -11.44 10.04 -13.68
CA THR A 191 -12.40 8.96 -13.44
C THR A 191 -13.68 9.45 -12.73
N LEU A 192 -13.56 10.32 -11.73
CA LEU A 192 -14.72 10.89 -11.05
C LEU A 192 -15.57 11.78 -11.98
N LEU A 193 -14.93 12.57 -12.84
CA LEU A 193 -15.61 13.41 -13.82
C LEU A 193 -16.33 12.56 -14.87
N LEU A 194 -15.67 11.52 -15.39
CA LEU A 194 -16.29 10.57 -16.32
C LEU A 194 -17.52 9.89 -15.68
N LEU A 195 -17.40 9.41 -14.44
CA LEU A 195 -18.53 8.82 -13.72
C LEU A 195 -19.68 9.80 -13.47
N ARG A 196 -19.40 11.11 -13.39
CA ARG A 196 -20.44 12.14 -13.20
C ARG A 196 -21.10 12.55 -14.51
N VAL A 197 -20.34 12.64 -15.60
CA VAL A 197 -20.82 13.17 -16.89
C VAL A 197 -21.46 12.08 -17.75
N LEU A 198 -20.89 10.86 -17.76
CA LEU A 198 -21.38 9.77 -18.60
C LEU A 198 -22.85 9.38 -18.34
N PRO A 199 -23.34 9.28 -17.08
CA PRO A 199 -24.76 8.96 -16.84
C PRO A 199 -25.70 10.03 -17.43
N GLY A 200 -25.34 11.30 -17.33
CA GLY A 200 -26.11 12.40 -17.91
C GLY A 200 -26.13 12.37 -19.44
N LEU A 201 -24.98 12.06 -20.06
CA LEU A 201 -24.88 11.89 -21.52
C LEU A 201 -25.70 10.70 -22.02
N ILE A 202 -25.66 9.57 -21.31
CA ILE A 202 -26.42 8.36 -21.67
C ILE A 202 -27.93 8.64 -21.64
N VAL A 203 -28.41 9.36 -20.62
CA VAL A 203 -29.83 9.73 -20.51
C VAL A 203 -30.29 10.67 -21.63
N TRP A 204 -29.41 11.54 -22.13
CA TRP A 204 -29.76 12.45 -23.23
C TRP A 204 -29.67 11.77 -24.62
N LEU A 205 -28.90 10.69 -24.73
CA LEU A 205 -28.66 9.98 -25.99
C LEU A 205 -29.69 8.87 -26.26
N VAL A 206 -30.36 8.35 -25.22
CA VAL A 206 -31.50 7.41 -25.29
C VAL A 206 -32.80 8.18 -25.39
#